data_AF-A0A645IQL4-F1
#
_entry.id   AF-A0A645IQL4-F1
#
_cell.length_a   1.000
_cell.length_b   1.000
_cell.length_c   1.000
_cell.angle_alpha   90.00
_cell.angle_beta   90.00
_cell.angle_gamma   90.00
#
_symmetry.space_group_name_H-M   'P 1'
#
loop_
_entity.id
_entity.type
_entity.pdbx_description
1 polymer ?
#
loop_
_entity_poly.entity_id
_entity_poly.type
_entity_poly.pdbx_seq_one_letter_code
_entity_poly.pdbx_strand_id
1 'polypeptide(L)'
;MGCGRCIGACNFDAIENTSGNSNQILCEKIAEYSLAVLQNRPNFHINLVIQVSPNCDCHSENDVPIIPDVGMFASFDPVALDQACADACIKQPAMPGSQLAEHIEQGCPGHDHFGVSSQGTDWTVTLAHAEEIGLGTRQYELIAVK
;
A
#
# COMPACT_ATOMS: atom_id res chain seq x y z
N MET A 1 -3.60 -4.92 -18.71
CA MET A 1 -4.27 -5.73 -17.68
C MET A 1 -3.26 -6.72 -17.13
N GLY A 2 -2.71 -6.46 -15.95
CA GLY A 2 -1.62 -7.25 -15.35
C GLY A 2 -1.85 -7.51 -13.87
N CYS A 3 -3.09 -7.80 -13.45
CA CYS A 3 -3.45 -7.99 -12.04
C CYS A 3 -2.87 -9.26 -11.39
N GLY A 4 -2.00 -10.00 -12.08
CA GLY A 4 -1.34 -11.21 -11.56
C GLY A 4 -2.26 -12.42 -11.31
N ARG A 5 -3.59 -12.28 -11.39
CA ARG A 5 -4.52 -13.37 -11.06
C ARG A 5 -4.36 -14.61 -11.95
N CYS A 6 -3.96 -14.44 -13.21
CA CYS A 6 -3.65 -15.57 -14.10
C CYS A 6 -2.43 -16.36 -13.65
N ILE A 7 -1.43 -15.70 -13.05
CA ILE A 7 -0.23 -16.34 -12.49
C ILE A 7 -0.62 -17.15 -11.25
N GLY A 8 -1.31 -16.52 -10.29
CA GLY A 8 -1.73 -17.20 -9.05
C GLY A 8 -2.74 -18.34 -9.24
N ALA A 9 -3.50 -18.35 -10.34
CA ALA A 9 -4.42 -19.44 -10.67
C ALA A 9 -3.77 -20.60 -11.45
N CYS A 10 -2.52 -20.45 -11.89
CA CYS A 10 -1.85 -21.44 -12.73
C CYS A 10 -1.22 -22.54 -11.87
N ASN A 11 -1.92 -23.65 -11.69
CA ASN A 11 -1.42 -24.81 -10.91
C ASN A 11 -0.17 -25.49 -11.50
N PHE A 12 0.24 -25.13 -12.71
CA PHE A 12 1.35 -25.77 -13.43
C PHE A 12 2.55 -24.83 -13.61
N ASP A 13 2.52 -23.64 -12.99
CA ASP A 13 3.56 -22.61 -13.11
C ASP A 13 3.91 -22.26 -14.57
N ALA A 14 2.97 -22.47 -15.50
CA ALA A 14 3.17 -22.25 -16.93
C ALA A 14 3.09 -20.77 -17.33
N ILE A 15 2.67 -19.91 -16.40
CA ILE A 15 2.51 -18.47 -16.59
C ILE A 15 3.39 -17.79 -15.56
N GLU A 16 4.45 -17.16 -16.01
CA GLU A 16 5.35 -16.39 -15.17
C GLU A 16 5.47 -14.95 -15.68
N ASN A 17 5.96 -14.07 -14.81
CA ASN A 17 6.33 -12.74 -15.24
C ASN A 17 7.77 -12.73 -15.72
N THR A 18 7.98 -12.54 -17.03
CA THR A 18 9.31 -12.45 -17.62
C THR A 18 10.00 -11.10 -17.38
N SER A 19 9.30 -10.13 -16.81
CA SER A 19 9.81 -8.79 -16.52
C SER A 19 10.05 -8.58 -15.02
N GLY A 20 11.29 -8.24 -14.66
CA GLY A 20 11.71 -8.02 -13.27
C GLY A 20 11.12 -6.76 -12.62
N ASN A 21 10.43 -5.91 -13.38
CA ASN A 21 9.80 -4.66 -12.90
C ASN A 21 8.26 -4.75 -12.88
N SER A 22 7.70 -5.96 -12.92
CA SER A 22 6.27 -6.16 -13.02
C SER A 22 5.44 -5.58 -11.89
N ASN A 23 5.94 -5.58 -10.66
CA ASN A 23 5.29 -4.94 -9.51
C ASN A 23 5.23 -3.42 -9.69
N GLN A 24 6.31 -2.80 -10.16
CA GLN A 24 6.36 -1.35 -10.42
C GLN A 24 5.39 -0.95 -11.54
N ILE A 25 5.41 -1.69 -12.65
CA ILE A 25 4.48 -1.47 -13.77
C ILE A 25 3.02 -1.65 -13.32
N LEU A 26 2.76 -2.60 -12.43
CA LEU A 26 1.42 -2.79 -11.86
C LEU A 26 0.99 -1.58 -11.02
N CYS A 27 1.87 -1.09 -10.14
CA CYS A 27 1.67 0.12 -9.35
C CYS A 27 1.38 1.36 -10.22
N GLU A 28 2.17 1.59 -11.27
CA GLU A 28 1.96 2.68 -12.22
C GLU A 28 0.59 2.57 -12.91
N LYS A 29 0.23 1.38 -13.38
CA LYS A 29 -1.07 1.13 -14.02
C LYS A 29 -2.26 1.37 -13.08
N ILE A 30 -2.10 1.06 -11.78
CA ILE A 30 -3.16 1.34 -10.79
C ILE A 30 -3.42 2.85 -10.71
N ALA A 31 -2.37 3.68 -10.69
CA ALA A 31 -2.52 5.13 -10.72
C ALA A 31 -3.14 5.63 -12.04
N GLU A 32 -2.72 5.11 -13.19
CA GLU A 32 -3.30 5.46 -14.50
C GLU A 32 -4.80 5.16 -14.58
N TYR A 33 -5.22 3.98 -14.10
CA TYR A 33 -6.63 3.61 -14.10
C TYR A 33 -7.44 4.41 -13.09
N SER A 34 -6.86 4.73 -11.94
CA SER A 34 -7.49 5.62 -10.95
C SER A 34 -7.75 7.00 -11.57
N LEU A 35 -6.76 7.56 -12.26
CA LEU A 35 -6.94 8.82 -13.00
C LEU A 35 -8.07 8.72 -14.03
N ALA A 36 -8.11 7.67 -14.84
CA ALA A 36 -9.18 7.49 -15.84
C ALA A 36 -10.59 7.43 -15.21
N VAL A 37 -10.71 6.96 -13.97
CA VAL A 37 -11.99 6.91 -13.24
C VAL A 37 -12.36 8.26 -12.64
N LEU A 38 -11.39 8.99 -12.07
CA LEU A 38 -11.62 10.22 -11.33
C LEU A 38 -11.63 11.48 -12.22
N GLN A 39 -10.97 11.44 -13.38
CA GLN A 39 -10.81 12.61 -14.24
C GLN A 39 -12.18 13.17 -14.65
N ASN A 40 -12.36 14.48 -14.45
CA ASN A 40 -13.60 15.23 -14.72
C ASN A 40 -14.82 14.74 -13.92
N ARG A 41 -14.60 14.10 -12.76
CA ARG A 41 -15.68 13.65 -11.88
C ARG A 41 -15.43 14.10 -10.44
N PRO A 42 -16.47 14.56 -9.71
CA PRO A 42 -16.34 14.82 -8.29
C PRO A 42 -16.03 13.51 -7.57
N ASN A 43 -15.09 13.57 -6.63
CA ASN A 43 -14.64 12.43 -5.85
C ASN A 43 -14.34 12.88 -4.42
N PHE A 44 -14.43 11.95 -3.47
CA PHE A 44 -14.09 12.15 -2.07
C PHE A 44 -13.70 10.79 -1.52
N HIS A 45 -12.57 10.75 -0.83
CA HIS A 45 -11.92 9.51 -0.40
C HIS A 45 -11.87 9.45 1.11
N ILE A 46 -12.13 8.26 1.66
CA ILE A 46 -12.06 7.97 3.09
C ILE A 46 -11.26 6.69 3.25
N ASN A 47 -10.17 6.76 4.00
CA ASN A 47 -9.35 5.60 4.35
C ASN A 47 -9.59 5.24 5.82
N LEU A 48 -9.79 3.94 6.08
CA LEU A 48 -9.85 3.37 7.41
C LEU A 48 -8.61 2.53 7.60
N VAL A 49 -7.68 3.00 8.42
CA VAL A 49 -6.42 2.31 8.71
C VAL A 49 -6.60 1.59 10.03
N ILE A 50 -7.13 0.37 9.93
CA ILE A 50 -7.47 -0.52 11.05
C ILE A 50 -7.03 -1.93 10.69
N GLN A 51 -6.67 -2.73 11.69
CA GLN A 51 -6.32 -4.15 11.55
C GLN A 51 -5.33 -4.40 10.41
N VAL A 52 -4.24 -3.62 10.36
CA VAL A 52 -3.24 -3.71 9.29
C VAL A 52 -2.53 -5.06 9.39
N SER A 53 -2.83 -5.97 8.46
CA SER A 53 -2.31 -7.34 8.42
C SER A 53 -0.98 -7.42 7.67
N PRO A 54 -0.15 -8.44 7.94
CA PRO A 54 1.10 -8.65 7.18
C PRO A 54 0.85 -9.14 5.74
N ASN A 55 -0.26 -9.83 5.48
CA ASN A 55 -0.63 -10.33 4.15
C ASN A 55 -2.00 -9.81 3.71
N CYS A 56 -2.29 -9.92 2.41
CA CYS A 56 -3.61 -9.62 1.85
C CYS A 56 -4.69 -10.44 2.58
N ASP A 57 -5.87 -9.84 2.83
CA ASP A 57 -7.00 -10.48 3.54
C ASP A 57 -7.46 -11.83 2.97
N CYS A 58 -7.08 -12.14 1.72
CA CYS A 58 -7.36 -13.43 1.09
C CYS A 58 -6.43 -14.57 1.51
N HIS A 59 -5.31 -14.29 2.18
CA HIS A 59 -4.41 -15.31 2.71
C HIS A 59 -4.94 -15.86 4.03
N SER A 60 -5.09 -17.18 4.09
CA SER A 60 -5.62 -17.92 5.25
C SER A 60 -4.75 -17.83 6.50
N GLU A 61 -3.46 -17.56 6.30
CA GLU A 61 -2.40 -17.50 7.29
C GLU A 61 -2.11 -16.07 7.77
N ASN A 62 -3.11 -15.18 7.69
CA ASN A 62 -2.98 -13.86 8.26
C ASN A 62 -2.80 -13.93 9.77
N ASP A 63 -1.90 -13.08 10.26
CA ASP A 63 -1.48 -13.03 11.65
C ASP A 63 -2.14 -11.85 12.38
N VAL A 64 -1.77 -11.66 13.65
CA VAL A 64 -2.08 -10.44 14.39
C VAL A 64 -1.65 -9.19 13.61
N PRO A 65 -2.39 -8.07 13.75
CA PRO A 65 -2.04 -6.82 13.08
C PRO A 65 -0.59 -6.42 13.34
N ILE A 66 0.12 -5.91 12.32
CA ILE A 66 1.52 -5.51 12.43
C ILE A 66 1.72 -4.19 13.19
N ILE A 67 0.69 -3.34 13.21
CA ILE A 67 0.65 -2.06 13.94
C ILE A 67 -0.75 -1.86 14.56
N PRO A 68 -0.89 -1.02 15.61
CA PRO A 68 -2.19 -0.61 16.14
C PRO A 68 -3.06 0.10 15.10
N ASP A 69 -4.38 0.13 15.35
CA ASP A 69 -5.32 0.92 14.58
C ASP A 69 -4.93 2.41 14.59
N VAL A 70 -4.80 3.02 13.41
CA VAL A 70 -4.39 4.42 13.25
C VAL A 70 -5.61 5.34 13.22
N GLY A 71 -6.72 4.87 12.65
CA GLY A 71 -7.99 5.59 12.60
C GLY A 71 -8.48 5.88 11.19
N MET A 72 -9.21 6.99 11.04
CA MET A 72 -9.88 7.36 9.79
C MET A 72 -9.32 8.67 9.24
N PHE A 73 -9.06 8.68 7.94
CA PHE A 73 -8.58 9.84 7.18
C PHE A 73 -9.53 10.11 6.04
N ALA A 74 -9.66 11.38 5.63
CA ALA A 74 -10.47 11.73 4.47
C ALA A 74 -9.90 12.92 3.72
N SER A 75 -10.05 12.92 2.39
CA SER A 75 -9.57 14.00 1.52
C SER A 75 -10.28 13.99 0.17
N PHE A 76 -10.25 15.13 -0.52
CA PHE A 76 -10.57 15.22 -1.94
C PHE A 76 -9.37 14.88 -2.85
N ASP A 77 -8.17 14.85 -2.30
CA ASP A 77 -6.96 14.42 -3.00
C ASP A 77 -6.59 13.00 -2.54
N PRO A 78 -6.72 11.98 -3.42
CA PRO A 78 -6.44 10.59 -3.06
C PRO A 78 -4.94 10.32 -2.82
N VAL A 79 -4.04 11.04 -3.50
CA VAL A 79 -2.60 10.84 -3.38
C VAL A 79 -2.11 11.38 -2.03
N ALA A 80 -2.60 12.57 -1.65
CA ALA A 80 -2.30 13.17 -0.36
C ALA A 80 -2.84 12.31 0.79
N LEU A 81 -4.03 11.71 0.59
CA LEU A 81 -4.66 10.82 1.57
C LEU A 81 -3.83 9.56 1.82
N ASP A 82 -3.43 8.87 0.75
CA ASP A 82 -2.64 7.64 0.86
C ASP A 82 -1.26 7.91 1.44
N GLN A 83 -0.62 9.03 1.07
CA GLN A 83 0.65 9.46 1.68
C GLN A 83 0.49 9.71 3.18
N ALA A 84 -0.55 10.41 3.61
CA ALA A 84 -0.82 10.67 5.03
C ALA A 84 -1.05 9.37 5.82
N CYS A 85 -1.76 8.40 5.23
CA CYS A 85 -1.99 7.10 5.84
C CYS A 85 -0.68 6.30 6.00
N ALA A 86 0.13 6.21 4.93
CA ALA A 86 1.40 5.51 4.97
C ALA A 86 2.35 6.12 6.03
N ASP A 87 2.48 7.45 6.06
CA ASP A 87 3.30 8.15 7.04
C ASP A 87 2.80 7.91 8.48
N ALA A 88 1.48 7.82 8.68
CA ALA A 88 0.90 7.54 9.98
C ALA A 88 1.13 6.08 10.43
N CYS A 89 1.09 5.12 9.51
CA CYS A 89 1.44 3.71 9.76
C CYS A 89 2.92 3.55 10.16
N ILE A 90 3.82 4.23 9.45
CA ILE A 90 5.27 4.15 9.70
C ILE A 90 5.64 4.72 11.09
N LYS A 91 4.82 5.63 11.63
CA LYS A 91 5.02 6.21 12.98
C LYS A 91 4.48 5.34 14.11
N GLN A 92 3.71 4.29 13.81
CA GLN A 92 3.17 3.41 14.85
C GLN A 92 4.23 2.45 15.39
N PRO A 93 4.17 2.04 16.67
CA PRO A 93 5.00 0.93 17.13
C PRO A 93 4.57 -0.38 16.46
N ALA A 94 5.51 -1.28 16.21
CA ALA A 94 5.19 -2.65 15.84
C ALA A 94 4.41 -3.33 16.97
N MET A 95 3.37 -4.08 16.62
CA MET A 95 2.57 -4.82 17.59
C MET A 95 3.39 -5.98 18.19
N PRO A 96 3.41 -6.15 19.52
CA PRO A 96 4.11 -7.26 20.15
C PRO A 96 3.62 -8.61 19.66
N GLY A 97 4.56 -9.49 19.29
CA GLY A 97 4.24 -10.82 18.76
C GLY A 97 3.70 -10.84 17.33
N SER A 98 3.70 -9.70 16.64
CA SER A 98 3.39 -9.65 15.20
C SER A 98 4.59 -10.03 14.35
N GLN A 99 4.31 -10.46 13.12
CA GLN A 99 5.31 -10.68 12.08
C GLN A 99 6.30 -9.50 11.92
N LEU A 100 5.83 -8.25 12.00
CA LEU A 100 6.70 -7.08 11.90
C LEU A 100 7.65 -6.99 13.10
N ALA A 101 7.18 -7.27 14.32
CA ALA A 101 8.03 -7.26 15.50
C ALA A 101 9.11 -8.35 15.42
N GLU A 102 8.74 -9.55 14.97
CA GLU A 102 9.69 -10.65 14.74
C GLU A 102 10.74 -10.27 13.69
N HIS A 103 10.33 -9.71 12.55
CA HIS A 103 11.24 -9.28 11.49
C HIS A 103 12.21 -8.17 11.96
N ILE A 104 11.74 -7.23 12.79
CA ILE A 104 12.59 -6.21 13.40
C ILE A 104 13.64 -6.85 14.33
N GLU A 105 13.23 -7.80 15.18
CA GLU A 105 14.14 -8.52 16.08
C GLU A 105 15.18 -9.35 15.33
N GLN A 106 14.80 -9.92 14.18
CA GLN A 106 15.69 -10.68 13.29
C GLN A 106 16.61 -9.77 12.45
N GLY A 107 16.43 -8.45 12.50
CA GLY A 107 17.22 -7.50 11.73
C GLY A 107 16.95 -7.58 10.22
N CYS A 108 15.73 -7.93 9.82
CA CYS A 108 15.32 -7.93 8.42
C CYS A 108 15.54 -6.55 7.79
N PRO A 109 16.12 -6.47 6.59
CA PRO A 109 16.38 -5.19 5.93
C PRO A 109 15.06 -4.52 5.53
N GLY A 110 15.02 -3.19 5.55
CA GLY A 110 13.85 -2.43 5.11
C GLY A 110 13.97 -0.98 5.55
N HIS A 111 13.51 -0.06 4.69
CA HIS A 111 13.59 1.38 4.99
C HIS A 111 12.46 1.85 5.93
N ASP A 112 11.35 1.09 5.98
CA ASP A 112 10.17 1.37 6.79
C ASP A 112 9.46 0.06 7.18
N HIS A 113 8.34 0.15 7.91
CA HIS A 113 7.56 -1.02 8.33
C HIS A 113 7.08 -1.87 7.16
N PHE A 114 6.74 -1.26 6.02
CA PHE A 114 6.26 -1.99 4.85
C PHE A 114 7.39 -2.81 4.22
N GLY A 115 8.58 -2.22 4.07
CA GLY A 115 9.76 -2.91 3.53
C GLY A 115 10.29 -4.01 4.46
N VAL A 116 10.22 -3.80 5.78
CA VAL A 116 10.58 -4.84 6.76
C VAL A 116 9.57 -5.99 6.76
N SER A 117 8.26 -5.68 6.69
CA SER A 117 7.21 -6.69 6.69
C SER A 117 7.20 -7.49 5.39
N SER A 118 7.31 -6.83 4.22
CA SER A 118 7.24 -7.46 2.90
C SER A 118 8.42 -7.05 2.03
N GLN A 119 9.42 -7.93 1.94
CA GLN A 119 10.64 -7.69 1.18
C GLN A 119 10.34 -7.49 -0.31
N GLY A 120 10.95 -6.46 -0.90
CA GLY A 120 10.75 -6.12 -2.32
C GLY A 120 9.48 -5.34 -2.63
N THR A 121 8.70 -4.97 -1.62
CA THR A 121 7.59 -4.02 -1.77
C THR A 121 8.10 -2.58 -1.75
N ASP A 122 7.73 -1.81 -2.78
CA ASP A 122 7.94 -0.37 -2.83
C ASP A 122 6.60 0.33 -3.09
N TRP A 123 5.96 0.74 -2.01
CA TRP A 123 4.66 1.42 -2.06
C TRP A 123 4.78 2.84 -2.65
N THR A 124 5.98 3.43 -2.64
CA THR A 124 6.19 4.82 -3.05
C THR A 124 6.07 5.01 -4.56
N VAL A 125 6.31 3.94 -5.34
CA VAL A 125 6.21 3.93 -6.81
C VAL A 125 4.83 4.38 -7.27
N THR A 126 3.76 3.84 -6.68
CA THR A 126 2.37 4.20 -7.03
C THR A 126 2.13 5.68 -6.81
N LEU A 127 2.53 6.22 -5.66
CA LEU A 127 2.27 7.63 -5.30
C LEU A 127 3.14 8.60 -6.11
N ALA A 128 4.39 8.24 -6.40
CA ALA A 128 5.27 9.03 -7.25
C ALA A 128 4.70 9.14 -8.68
N HIS A 129 4.29 8.03 -9.27
CA HIS A 129 3.68 8.03 -10.60
C HIS A 129 2.34 8.76 -10.61
N ALA A 130 1.51 8.57 -9.57
CA ALA A 130 0.23 9.27 -9.42
C ALA A 130 0.40 10.80 -9.41
N GLU A 131 1.41 11.31 -8.70
CA GLU A 131 1.73 12.74 -8.71
C GLU A 131 2.24 13.20 -10.09
N GLU A 132 3.11 12.42 -10.74
CA GLU A 132 3.64 12.72 -12.08
C GLU A 132 2.54 12.86 -13.14
N ILE A 133 1.54 11.96 -13.13
CA ILE A 133 0.42 11.99 -14.09
C ILE A 133 -0.70 12.97 -13.70
N GLY A 134 -0.56 13.68 -12.57
CA GLY A 134 -1.51 14.68 -12.11
C GLY A 134 -2.79 14.13 -11.46
N LEU A 135 -2.73 12.96 -10.83
CA LEU A 135 -3.86 12.40 -10.05
C LEU A 135 -4.10 13.16 -8.74
N GLY A 136 -3.04 13.71 -8.16
CA GLY A 136 -3.05 14.43 -6.88
C GLY A 136 -1.63 14.84 -6.51
N THR A 137 -1.41 15.25 -5.26
CA THR A 137 -0.06 15.56 -4.75
C THR A 137 0.28 14.73 -3.52
N ARG A 138 1.57 14.46 -3.33
CA ARG A 138 2.09 13.83 -2.12
C ARG A 138 2.18 14.81 -0.94
N GLN A 139 2.00 16.10 -1.18
CA GLN A 139 2.02 17.12 -0.13
C GLN A 139 0.66 17.19 0.55
N TYR A 140 0.65 17.22 1.88
CA TYR A 140 -0.57 17.27 2.66
C TYR A 140 -0.39 18.09 3.94
N GLU A 141 -1.51 18.60 4.46
CA GLU A 141 -1.61 19.19 5.79
C GLU A 141 -2.64 18.38 6.59
N LEU A 142 -2.27 17.94 7.80
CA LEU A 142 -3.19 17.21 8.67
C LEU A 142 -4.04 18.20 9.48
N ILE A 143 -5.36 18.13 9.28
CA ILE A 143 -6.34 18.89 10.05
C ILE A 143 -7.10 17.90 10.94
N ALA A 144 -6.86 17.97 12.24
CA ALA A 144 -7.59 17.16 13.22
C ALA A 144 -9.00 17.72 13.43
N VAL A 145 -10.01 16.91 13.11
CA VAL A 145 -11.42 17.22 13.38
C VAL A 145 -11.77 16.66 14.76
N LYS A 146 -12.34 17.49 15.63
CA LYS A 146 -12.80 17.13 16.97
C LYS A 146 -14.31 16.95 17.01
#